data_AF-A0A6E8W2I3-F1
#
_entry.id   AF-A0A6E8W2I3-F1
#
_cell.length_a   1.000
_cell.length_b   1.000
_cell.length_c   1.000
_cell.angle_alpha   90.00
_cell.angle_beta   90.00
_cell.angle_gamma   90.00
#
_symmetry.space_group_name_H-M   'P 1'
#
loop_
_entity.id
_entity.type
_entity.pdbx_description
1 polymer ?
#
loop_
_entity_poly.entity_id
_entity_poly.type
_entity_poly.pdbx_seq_one_letter_code
_entity_poly.pdbx_strand_id
1 'polypeptide(L)'
;MVREMVPWQVAGIFAILLLHNVCYSFAQDELQIKDFNDNECGKRLAQREGLVKGGYSTRPGDWPWHVALYQRGINSDGFEYACGGSIVHRYLVLTAAHCVTFAASRRKIPTENLQLKMGRFNLSNDAEEHAEEFSVIETIVHVGFRPTTFENDIAILRVEIPIIFNDYIQPVCLWKRDDGFVLPSVHDQSGTVVGWGLSEENRLGAVLNEALMPVVDSLTCLASDRAFFGRLLYSKAFCAGYKNGTGVCNGDSGGGMFFQFQNRWYLKGVVSFSNTIDATGVCNLKQYIGFTDASQYIDWLYENTPNSGIDDPILGHPNIRLINQGNCGRNEHIYEFGEDRKPIFKQYPWMVTLRHPFVDSEYVPCNGVLLNRNYVLTTNCVDLQDEISVTLGDYDTSKTKDCGTIDGREQCVSGVQTVSVGQLFRKDNLVLARLTVPAVIGRRDHIESICLPVTPQQRERLYNRYIMTGWKESGSDARILQRALLEAIDLNKCRAEFQASSYASEASKQIDSRTICARNINDPSRSPQCNDYQPGSAIQAIEKKSNRYLLYGLQTGISYCSVPEQYIAISKYLQWILDNIRG
;
A
#
# COMPACT_ATOMS: atom_id res chain seq x y z
N MET A 1 -10.36 67.17 -39.79
CA MET A 1 -11.05 67.62 -38.57
C MET A 1 -11.60 66.39 -37.88
N VAL A 2 -10.87 65.80 -36.92
CA VAL A 2 -11.30 64.95 -35.80
C VAL A 2 -10.02 64.45 -35.09
N ARG A 3 -10.12 64.36 -33.75
CA ARG A 3 -9.17 63.85 -32.72
C ARG A 3 -8.04 64.83 -32.34
N GLU A 4 -7.73 65.06 -31.07
CA GLU A 4 -7.83 64.18 -29.88
C GLU A 4 -7.90 64.99 -28.57
N MET A 5 -8.41 64.37 -27.51
CA MET A 5 -8.72 64.97 -26.20
C MET A 5 -7.51 65.01 -25.24
N VAL A 6 -7.51 66.04 -24.40
CA VAL A 6 -6.51 66.45 -23.40
C VAL A 6 -6.88 65.93 -21.98
N PRO A 7 -5.91 65.83 -21.04
CA PRO A 7 -6.10 65.20 -19.72
C PRO A 7 -6.35 66.19 -18.55
N TRP A 8 -7.02 65.68 -17.50
CA TRP A 8 -6.75 65.84 -16.04
C TRP A 8 -7.04 67.24 -15.43
N GLN A 9 -7.47 67.47 -14.17
CA GLN A 9 -7.68 66.77 -12.88
C GLN A 9 -8.40 67.84 -11.99
N VAL A 10 -9.25 67.61 -10.98
CA VAL A 10 -8.98 67.21 -9.57
C VAL A 10 -10.33 67.13 -8.80
N ALA A 11 -10.39 66.12 -7.91
CA ALA A 11 -11.24 65.74 -6.77
C ALA A 11 -12.27 66.69 -6.07
N GLY A 12 -13.31 66.04 -5.51
CA GLY A 12 -14.14 66.47 -4.35
C GLY A 12 -15.58 65.90 -4.36
N ILE A 13 -15.86 64.73 -3.75
CA ILE A 13 -16.55 64.52 -2.45
C ILE A 13 -18.10 64.34 -2.50
N PHE A 14 -18.53 63.11 -2.11
CA PHE A 14 -19.79 62.65 -1.47
C PHE A 14 -21.12 62.47 -2.25
N ALA A 15 -21.60 61.22 -2.27
CA ALA A 15 -23.01 60.86 -2.03
C ALA A 15 -23.16 59.38 -1.57
N ILE A 16 -24.21 59.13 -0.79
CA ILE A 16 -24.48 58.02 0.14
C ILE A 16 -25.53 57.03 -0.44
N LEU A 17 -25.60 55.79 0.10
CA LEU A 17 -26.63 54.70 -0.01
C LEU A 17 -26.27 53.57 -1.01
N LEU A 18 -26.32 52.26 -0.73
CA LEU A 18 -27.06 51.42 0.23
C LEU A 18 -26.36 50.07 0.47
N LEU A 19 -26.63 49.53 1.65
CA LEU A 19 -26.41 48.16 2.18
C LEU A 19 -26.28 47.03 1.14
N HIS A 20 -25.21 46.22 1.25
CA HIS A 20 -25.25 44.76 1.30
C HIS A 20 -24.00 44.26 2.05
N ASN A 21 -24.22 43.51 3.13
CA ASN A 21 -23.18 42.79 3.88
C ASN A 21 -22.51 41.77 2.94
N VAL A 22 -21.28 42.05 2.51
CA VAL A 22 -20.35 41.01 2.06
C VAL A 22 -19.28 40.91 3.14
N CYS A 23 -19.50 39.97 4.05
CA CYS A 23 -18.45 39.47 4.91
C CYS A 23 -17.43 38.80 3.98
N TYR A 24 -16.32 39.48 3.68
CA TYR A 24 -15.15 38.84 3.11
C TYR A 24 -14.60 37.90 4.19
N SER A 25 -15.04 36.64 4.14
CA SER A 25 -14.31 35.55 4.76
C SER A 25 -12.96 35.47 4.05
N PHE A 26 -11.90 35.91 4.73
CA PHE A 26 -10.56 35.47 4.39
C PHE A 26 -10.57 33.95 4.57
N ALA A 27 -10.70 33.20 3.47
CA ALA A 27 -10.29 31.82 3.45
C ALA A 27 -8.80 31.82 3.81
N GLN A 28 -8.48 31.38 5.03
CA GLN A 28 -7.17 30.81 5.28
C GLN A 28 -7.05 29.67 4.28
N ASP A 29 -6.18 29.81 3.28
CA ASP A 29 -5.62 28.65 2.62
C ASP A 29 -5.02 27.80 3.73
N GLU A 30 -5.73 26.72 4.10
CA GLU A 30 -5.12 25.60 4.79
C GLU A 30 -3.98 25.13 3.90
N LEU A 31 -2.76 25.56 4.22
CA LEU A 31 -1.54 24.94 3.73
C LEU A 31 -1.70 23.45 3.99
N GLN A 32 -2.03 22.71 2.93
CA GLN A 32 -2.01 21.25 2.89
C GLN A 32 -0.65 20.82 3.44
N ILE A 33 -0.61 20.39 4.70
CA ILE A 33 0.63 19.96 5.35
C ILE A 33 1.07 18.70 4.62
N LYS A 34 2.00 18.85 3.67
CA LYS A 34 2.64 17.74 2.98
C LYS A 34 3.74 17.22 3.92
N ASP A 35 3.46 16.07 4.53
CA ASP A 35 4.15 15.44 5.67
C ASP A 35 5.61 15.01 5.41
N PHE A 36 6.52 15.97 5.34
CA PHE A 36 7.96 15.71 5.50
C PHE A 36 8.40 16.10 6.90
N ASN A 37 7.76 15.53 7.94
CA ASN A 37 8.02 15.92 9.32
C ASN A 37 9.51 15.84 9.71
N ASP A 38 10.14 17.00 9.81
CA ASP A 38 11.54 17.14 10.20
C ASP A 38 11.81 16.53 11.57
N ASN A 39 10.80 16.35 12.43
CA ASN A 39 11.00 15.75 13.74
C ASN A 39 11.25 14.24 13.68
N GLU A 40 10.85 13.56 12.61
CA GLU A 40 10.86 12.09 12.48
C GLU A 40 11.88 11.57 11.46
N CYS A 41 12.53 12.44 10.68
CA CYS A 41 13.50 12.04 9.66
C CYS A 41 14.97 12.06 10.11
N GLY A 42 15.80 11.29 9.40
CA GLY A 42 17.26 11.39 9.47
C GLY A 42 17.87 11.00 10.82
N LYS A 43 17.12 10.31 11.68
CA LYS A 43 17.59 9.79 12.98
C LYS A 43 17.96 8.31 12.84
N ARG A 44 18.88 7.84 13.68
CA ARG A 44 19.17 6.41 13.83
C ARG A 44 18.73 6.01 15.23
N LEU A 45 17.71 5.15 15.33
CA LEU A 45 17.11 4.78 16.63
C LEU A 45 17.69 3.48 17.20
N ALA A 46 18.17 2.57 16.35
CA ALA A 46 18.84 1.35 16.80
C ALA A 46 20.03 1.67 17.74
N GLN A 47 20.05 1.04 18.92
CA GLN A 47 21.08 1.29 19.93
C GLN A 47 22.45 0.77 19.49
N ARG A 48 23.49 1.59 19.70
CA ARG A 48 24.89 1.21 19.47
C ARG A 48 25.48 0.56 20.73
N GLU A 49 25.61 -0.76 20.75
CA GLU A 49 26.55 -1.40 21.68
C GLU A 49 27.97 -1.32 21.10
N GLY A 50 28.81 -0.44 21.66
CA GLY A 50 30.26 -0.38 21.41
C GLY A 50 30.74 0.56 20.29
N LEU A 51 31.90 1.18 20.51
CA LEU A 51 32.61 2.05 19.57
C LEU A 51 33.49 1.22 18.63
N VAL A 52 33.30 1.33 17.31
CA VAL A 52 34.24 0.79 16.31
C VAL A 52 35.26 1.88 15.97
N LYS A 53 36.55 1.55 16.02
CA LYS A 53 37.66 2.44 15.65
C LYS A 53 38.13 2.09 14.22
N GLY A 54 37.93 2.98 13.24
CA GLY A 54 38.51 2.91 11.87
C GLY A 54 37.76 2.05 10.83
N GLY A 55 36.42 2.20 10.69
CA GLY A 55 35.52 1.20 10.09
C GLY A 55 35.37 1.13 8.56
N TYR A 56 34.76 0.01 8.09
CA TYR A 56 34.16 -0.27 6.76
C TYR A 56 33.18 -1.49 6.80
N SER A 57 32.19 -1.51 7.70
CA SER A 57 31.03 -2.43 7.67
C SER A 57 29.90 -1.81 8.49
N THR A 58 28.67 -1.83 7.97
CA THR A 58 27.50 -1.26 8.70
C THR A 58 26.88 -2.31 9.63
N ARG A 59 25.92 -1.90 10.47
CA ARG A 59 25.11 -2.80 11.31
C ARG A 59 23.62 -2.66 10.95
N PRO A 60 22.78 -3.65 11.30
CA PRO A 60 21.33 -3.51 11.16
C PRO A 60 20.83 -2.21 11.81
N GLY A 61 20.07 -1.41 11.05
CA GLY A 61 19.53 -0.13 11.50
C GLY A 61 20.47 1.08 11.41
N ASP A 62 21.70 0.93 10.90
CA ASP A 62 22.57 2.10 10.65
C ASP A 62 22.05 3.00 9.52
N TRP A 63 21.36 2.43 8.54
CA TRP A 63 20.83 3.14 7.37
C TRP A 63 19.35 2.82 7.16
N PRO A 64 18.48 3.21 8.10
CA PRO A 64 17.09 2.75 8.15
C PRO A 64 16.22 3.31 7.00
N TRP A 65 16.72 4.30 6.27
CA TRP A 65 16.10 4.86 5.07
C TRP A 65 16.57 4.22 3.78
N HIS A 66 17.58 3.35 3.79
CA HIS A 66 18.05 2.71 2.56
C HIS A 66 17.08 1.59 2.12
N VAL A 67 16.74 1.56 0.84
CA VAL A 67 15.76 0.63 0.26
C VAL A 67 16.44 -0.24 -0.78
N ALA A 68 16.16 -1.54 -0.74
CA ALA A 68 16.53 -2.46 -1.81
C ALA A 68 15.39 -2.52 -2.84
N LEU A 69 15.68 -2.10 -4.08
CA LEU A 69 14.77 -2.19 -5.21
C LEU A 69 15.10 -3.45 -6.03
N TYR A 70 14.13 -4.35 -6.10
CA TYR A 70 14.19 -5.57 -6.87
C TYR A 70 13.36 -5.46 -8.15
N GLN A 71 13.84 -6.10 -9.21
CA GLN A 71 13.14 -6.26 -10.47
C GLN A 71 12.91 -7.75 -10.75
N ARG A 72 11.80 -8.08 -11.43
CA ARG A 72 11.59 -9.45 -11.90
C ARG A 72 12.63 -9.80 -12.99
N GLY A 73 13.29 -10.94 -12.83
CA GLY A 73 14.32 -11.37 -13.78
C GLY A 73 13.74 -11.63 -15.18
N ILE A 74 14.51 -11.32 -16.22
CA ILE A 74 14.08 -11.52 -17.61
C ILE A 74 13.98 -13.02 -17.96
N ASN A 75 14.80 -13.85 -17.30
CA ASN A 75 14.89 -15.31 -17.52
C ASN A 75 14.64 -16.11 -16.23
N SER A 76 14.14 -15.47 -15.17
CA SER A 76 13.83 -16.10 -13.89
C SER A 76 12.44 -15.68 -13.43
N ASP A 77 11.71 -16.59 -12.78
CA ASP A 77 10.41 -16.26 -12.18
C ASP A 77 10.54 -15.45 -10.88
N GLY A 78 11.77 -15.21 -10.43
CA GLY A 78 12.10 -14.54 -9.18
C GLY A 78 12.39 -13.04 -9.33
N PHE A 79 12.50 -12.38 -8.18
CA PHE A 79 12.96 -11.00 -8.06
C PHE A 79 14.45 -10.96 -7.77
N GLU A 80 15.17 -10.12 -8.51
CA GLU A 80 16.62 -9.92 -8.38
C GLU A 80 16.89 -8.47 -7.97
N TYR A 81 17.87 -8.28 -7.08
CA TYR A 81 18.27 -6.94 -6.63
C TYR A 81 18.83 -6.16 -7.82
N ALA A 82 18.29 -4.96 -8.05
CA ALA A 82 18.65 -4.14 -9.21
C ALA A 82 19.31 -2.81 -8.81
N CYS A 83 18.75 -2.13 -7.81
CA CYS A 83 19.14 -0.78 -7.42
C CYS A 83 18.85 -0.51 -5.94
N GLY A 84 19.41 0.60 -5.45
CA GLY A 84 19.05 1.20 -4.17
C GLY A 84 17.91 2.24 -4.28
N GLY A 85 17.47 2.72 -3.14
CA GLY A 85 16.53 3.82 -2.98
C GLY A 85 16.61 4.45 -1.59
N SER A 86 15.85 5.52 -1.37
CA SER A 86 15.76 6.22 -0.08
C SER A 86 14.29 6.45 0.32
N ILE A 87 13.91 6.05 1.53
CA ILE A 87 12.62 6.40 2.12
C ILE A 87 12.62 7.90 2.42
N VAL A 88 11.71 8.64 1.79
CA VAL A 88 11.58 10.10 1.99
C VAL A 88 10.24 10.49 2.60
N HIS A 89 9.24 9.61 2.50
CA HIS A 89 7.89 9.81 3.04
C HIS A 89 7.29 8.44 3.38
N ARG A 90 6.24 8.41 4.21
CA ARG A 90 5.48 7.19 4.56
C ARG A 90 4.90 6.43 3.37
N TYR A 91 4.86 7.03 2.18
CA TYR A 91 4.34 6.40 0.97
C TYR A 91 5.33 6.43 -0.20
N LEU A 92 6.47 7.08 -0.05
CA LEU A 92 7.35 7.41 -1.17
C LEU A 92 8.78 6.96 -0.91
N VAL A 93 9.31 6.24 -1.89
CA VAL A 93 10.73 5.94 -2.03
C VAL A 93 11.27 6.71 -3.23
N LEU A 94 12.38 7.39 -3.03
CA LEU A 94 13.12 8.08 -4.08
C LEU A 94 14.21 7.17 -4.63
N THR A 95 14.36 7.11 -5.95
CA THR A 95 15.41 6.34 -6.64
C THR A 95 15.78 7.02 -7.96
N ALA A 96 16.69 6.43 -8.73
CA ALA A 96 17.04 6.91 -10.07
C ALA A 96 15.98 6.48 -11.10
N ALA A 97 15.76 7.29 -12.13
CA ALA A 97 14.80 6.96 -13.18
C ALA A 97 15.24 5.74 -14.01
N HIS A 98 16.54 5.62 -14.28
CA HIS A 98 17.08 4.49 -15.04
C HIS A 98 16.87 3.14 -14.32
N CYS A 99 16.71 3.14 -13.00
CA CYS A 99 16.41 1.94 -12.20
C CYS A 99 14.97 1.43 -12.37
N VAL A 100 14.08 2.23 -12.97
CA VAL A 100 12.64 1.91 -13.08
C VAL A 100 12.13 2.04 -14.52
N THR A 101 13.04 2.19 -15.47
CA THR A 101 12.77 2.26 -16.91
C THR A 101 13.60 1.22 -17.66
N PHE A 102 13.12 0.79 -18.83
CA PHE A 102 13.93 -0.03 -19.71
C PHE A 102 15.16 0.74 -20.22
N ALA A 103 16.26 0.03 -20.43
CA ALA A 103 17.53 0.60 -20.88
C ALA A 103 17.36 1.51 -22.10
N ALA A 104 18.02 2.67 -22.07
CA ALA A 104 17.95 3.71 -23.11
C ALA A 104 16.52 4.17 -23.49
N SER A 105 15.54 4.00 -22.60
CA SER A 105 14.13 4.32 -22.85
C SER A 105 13.48 5.03 -21.67
N ARG A 106 12.40 5.77 -21.96
CA ARG A 106 11.50 6.33 -20.93
C ARG A 106 10.34 5.39 -20.59
N ARG A 107 10.28 4.22 -21.24
CA ARG A 107 9.25 3.22 -20.95
C ARG A 107 9.49 2.68 -19.54
N LYS A 108 8.51 2.85 -18.67
CA LYS A 108 8.55 2.38 -17.27
C LYS A 108 8.51 0.86 -17.23
N ILE A 109 9.21 0.26 -16.27
CA ILE A 109 9.03 -1.14 -15.90
C ILE A 109 7.64 -1.25 -15.24
N PRO A 110 6.82 -2.26 -15.60
CA PRO A 110 5.53 -2.48 -14.96
C PRO A 110 5.65 -2.66 -13.44
N THR A 111 4.72 -2.10 -12.68
CA THR A 111 4.82 -2.04 -11.21
C THR A 111 4.77 -3.43 -10.56
N GLU A 112 4.08 -4.38 -11.17
CA GLU A 112 4.04 -5.80 -10.78
C GLU A 112 5.40 -6.51 -10.93
N ASN A 113 6.34 -5.92 -11.67
CA ASN A 113 7.71 -6.41 -11.82
C ASN A 113 8.70 -5.65 -10.92
N LEU A 114 8.21 -4.83 -9.99
CA LEU A 114 9.02 -4.09 -9.02
C LEU A 114 8.63 -4.50 -7.60
N GLN A 115 9.63 -4.74 -6.75
CA GLN A 115 9.43 -5.00 -5.33
C GLN A 115 10.42 -4.19 -4.50
N LEU A 116 9.95 -3.62 -3.39
CA LEU A 116 10.79 -2.88 -2.45
C LEU A 116 10.98 -3.70 -1.18
N LYS A 117 12.21 -3.77 -0.69
CA LYS A 117 12.51 -4.31 0.65
C LYS A 117 13.19 -3.25 1.50
N MET A 118 12.67 -3.02 2.69
CA MET A 118 13.14 -2.00 3.65
C MET A 118 13.57 -2.68 4.96
N GLY A 119 14.45 -2.06 5.74
CA GLY A 119 14.96 -2.67 6.98
C GLY A 119 15.86 -3.90 6.76
N ARG A 120 16.25 -4.15 5.51
CA ARG A 120 17.19 -5.20 5.11
C ARG A 120 18.63 -4.79 5.42
N PHE A 121 19.42 -5.73 5.92
CA PHE A 121 20.85 -5.58 6.11
C PHE A 121 21.64 -6.60 5.28
N ASN A 122 21.18 -7.85 5.21
CA ASN A 122 21.85 -8.93 4.47
C ASN A 122 20.98 -9.46 3.32
N LEU A 123 21.41 -9.25 2.06
CA LEU A 123 20.68 -9.70 0.87
C LEU A 123 20.60 -11.23 0.73
N SER A 124 21.49 -11.98 1.39
CA SER A 124 21.51 -13.45 1.38
C SER A 124 20.61 -14.08 2.44
N ASN A 125 19.98 -13.28 3.31
CA ASN A 125 19.07 -13.77 4.34
C ASN A 125 17.64 -13.30 4.06
N ASP A 126 16.81 -14.20 3.54
CA ASP A 126 15.44 -13.85 3.19
C ASP A 126 14.51 -13.59 4.39
N ALA A 127 14.89 -14.06 5.58
CA ALA A 127 14.06 -14.07 6.79
C ALA A 127 14.55 -13.11 7.89
N GLU A 128 15.11 -11.96 7.54
CA GLU A 128 15.41 -10.90 8.52
C GLU A 128 14.12 -10.38 9.16
N GLU A 129 13.98 -10.52 10.48
CA GLU A 129 12.76 -10.17 11.23
C GLU A 129 12.32 -8.70 11.05
N HIS A 130 13.28 -7.80 10.87
CA HIS A 130 13.04 -6.37 10.75
C HIS A 130 12.81 -5.89 9.31
N ALA A 131 12.88 -6.82 8.34
CA ALA A 131 12.73 -6.49 6.94
C ALA A 131 11.27 -6.59 6.49
N GLU A 132 10.80 -5.56 5.82
CA GLU A 132 9.43 -5.48 5.31
C GLU A 132 9.44 -5.36 3.78
N GLU A 133 8.52 -6.07 3.13
CA GLU A 133 8.34 -6.06 1.68
C GLU A 133 7.13 -5.22 1.28
N PHE A 134 7.32 -4.35 0.29
CA PHE A 134 6.28 -3.46 -0.22
C PHE A 134 6.12 -3.60 -1.73
N SER A 135 4.87 -3.71 -2.16
CA SER A 135 4.49 -3.62 -3.57
C SER A 135 4.48 -2.16 -4.03
N VAL A 136 4.98 -1.93 -5.25
CA VAL A 136 4.87 -0.64 -5.93
C VAL A 136 3.50 -0.55 -6.60
N ILE A 137 2.77 0.54 -6.38
CA ILE A 137 1.48 0.80 -7.05
C ILE A 137 1.58 1.87 -8.14
N GLU A 138 2.64 2.68 -8.10
CA GLU A 138 2.85 3.73 -9.08
C GLU A 138 4.34 4.09 -9.18
N THR A 139 4.81 4.21 -10.41
CA THR A 139 6.16 4.71 -10.75
C THR A 139 6.03 6.09 -11.41
N ILE A 140 6.57 7.12 -10.76
CA ILE A 140 6.54 8.51 -11.25
C ILE A 140 7.96 8.89 -11.67
N VAL A 141 8.24 8.76 -12.97
CA VAL A 141 9.50 9.19 -13.58
C VAL A 141 9.42 10.68 -13.91
N HIS A 142 10.46 11.45 -13.56
CA HIS A 142 10.49 12.87 -13.86
C HIS A 142 10.28 13.15 -15.36
N VAL A 143 9.43 14.13 -15.71
CA VAL A 143 9.03 14.39 -17.10
C VAL A 143 10.19 14.82 -18.00
N GLY A 144 11.23 15.39 -17.41
CA GLY A 144 12.48 15.77 -18.09
C GLY A 144 13.52 14.66 -18.19
N PHE A 145 13.24 13.42 -17.76
CA PHE A 145 14.23 12.35 -17.79
C PHE A 145 14.72 12.05 -19.21
N ARG A 146 16.03 12.10 -19.43
CA ARG A 146 16.69 11.73 -20.69
C ARG A 146 17.55 10.48 -20.49
N PRO A 147 17.13 9.30 -21.00
CA PRO A 147 17.84 8.03 -20.77
C PRO A 147 19.28 7.98 -21.32
N THR A 148 19.62 8.82 -22.29
CA THR A 148 20.95 8.82 -22.93
C THR A 148 21.95 9.76 -22.26
N THR A 149 21.48 10.85 -21.65
CA THR A 149 22.34 11.86 -20.97
C THR A 149 22.19 11.83 -19.45
N PHE A 150 21.29 11.00 -18.91
CA PHE A 150 20.94 10.92 -17.49
C PHE A 150 20.47 12.28 -16.89
N GLU A 151 20.01 13.21 -17.73
CA GLU A 151 19.35 14.42 -17.24
C GLU A 151 18.06 14.06 -16.51
N ASN A 152 17.85 14.67 -15.35
CA ASN A 152 16.70 14.40 -14.48
C ASN A 152 16.51 12.90 -14.19
N ASP A 153 17.61 12.20 -13.96
CA ASP A 153 17.60 10.79 -13.58
C ASP A 153 17.14 10.62 -12.12
N ILE A 154 15.83 10.76 -11.94
CA ILE A 154 15.14 10.67 -10.65
C ILE A 154 13.69 10.17 -10.85
N ALA A 155 13.25 9.30 -9.94
CA ALA A 155 11.92 8.75 -9.92
C ALA A 155 11.41 8.57 -8.49
N ILE A 156 10.08 8.63 -8.35
CA ILE A 156 9.36 8.31 -7.12
C ILE A 156 8.66 6.98 -7.32
N LEU A 157 8.80 6.08 -6.34
CA LEU A 157 8.02 4.86 -6.22
C LEU A 157 7.01 5.04 -5.09
N ARG A 158 5.73 4.88 -5.40
CA ARG A 158 4.64 4.93 -4.43
C ARG A 158 4.26 3.52 -4.00
N VAL A 159 4.19 3.29 -2.69
CA VAL A 159 3.75 2.02 -2.10
C VAL A 159 2.24 2.01 -1.80
N GLU A 160 1.64 0.81 -1.79
CA GLU A 160 0.20 0.62 -1.54
C GLU A 160 -0.23 1.05 -0.14
N ILE A 161 0.59 0.69 0.86
CA ILE A 161 0.33 0.87 2.29
C ILE A 161 1.40 1.79 2.90
N PRO A 162 1.07 2.56 3.96
CA PRO A 162 2.04 3.42 4.61
C PRO A 162 3.18 2.59 5.24
N ILE A 163 4.40 3.06 5.03
CA ILE A 163 5.62 2.61 5.70
C ILE A 163 5.51 3.05 7.16
N ILE A 164 5.53 2.07 8.07
CA ILE A 164 5.52 2.32 9.50
C ILE A 164 6.95 2.43 9.99
N PHE A 165 7.31 3.62 10.46
CA PHE A 165 8.67 3.84 10.95
C PHE A 165 8.91 3.12 12.27
N ASN A 166 10.07 2.48 12.38
CA ASN A 166 10.55 1.73 13.53
C ASN A 166 12.08 1.88 13.65
N ASP A 167 12.74 1.09 14.50
CA ASP A 167 14.18 1.21 14.74
C ASP A 167 15.05 0.94 13.50
N TYR A 168 14.53 0.18 12.53
CA TYR A 168 15.22 -0.30 11.33
C TYR A 168 14.67 0.30 10.02
N ILE A 169 13.50 0.93 10.04
CA ILE A 169 12.83 1.53 8.88
C ILE A 169 12.45 2.98 9.24
N GLN A 170 13.09 3.98 8.64
CA GLN A 170 12.88 5.40 8.95
C GLN A 170 13.08 6.24 7.70
N PRO A 171 12.50 7.45 7.59
CA PRO A 171 12.75 8.31 6.46
C PRO A 171 14.06 9.09 6.65
N VAL A 172 14.72 9.44 5.55
CA VAL A 172 15.80 10.43 5.55
C VAL A 172 15.22 11.84 5.42
N CYS A 173 15.90 12.85 5.97
CA CYS A 173 15.47 14.23 5.78
C CYS A 173 15.77 14.71 4.36
N LEU A 174 14.91 15.59 3.84
CA LEU A 174 15.15 16.30 2.58
C LEU A 174 16.05 17.51 2.79
N TRP A 175 16.75 17.95 1.74
CA TRP A 175 17.68 19.09 1.78
C TRP A 175 17.03 20.48 2.02
N LYS A 176 15.75 20.50 2.38
CA LYS A 176 14.97 21.66 2.76
C LYS A 176 14.10 21.26 3.95
N ARG A 177 14.23 22.02 5.02
CA ARG A 177 13.50 21.86 6.28
C ARG A 177 12.07 22.39 6.16
N ASP A 178 11.23 21.98 7.11
CA ASP A 178 9.83 22.40 7.24
C ASP A 178 9.69 23.91 7.48
N ASP A 179 10.69 24.52 8.12
CA ASP A 179 10.80 25.98 8.30
C ASP A 179 11.22 26.73 7.02
N GLY A 180 11.38 26.01 5.91
CA GLY A 180 11.79 26.54 4.61
C GLY A 180 13.31 26.73 4.47
N PHE A 181 14.11 26.44 5.49
CA PHE A 181 15.56 26.56 5.42
C PHE A 181 16.17 25.49 4.50
N VAL A 182 16.85 25.93 3.45
CA VAL A 182 17.62 25.08 2.53
C VAL A 182 19.04 24.94 3.08
N LEU A 183 19.51 23.70 3.19
CA LEU A 183 20.84 23.44 3.75
C LEU A 183 21.97 23.96 2.84
N PRO A 184 23.12 24.37 3.42
CA PRO A 184 24.25 24.92 2.66
C PRO A 184 24.80 23.96 1.58
N SER A 185 25.60 24.52 0.68
CA SER A 185 26.38 23.72 -0.27
C SER A 185 27.35 22.79 0.45
N VAL A 186 27.55 21.61 -0.12
CA VAL A 186 28.46 20.56 0.39
C VAL A 186 29.77 20.49 -0.41
N HIS A 187 30.13 21.56 -1.11
CA HIS A 187 31.41 21.63 -1.80
C HIS A 187 32.58 21.34 -0.84
N ASP A 188 33.52 20.50 -1.26
CA ASP A 188 34.65 19.99 -0.45
C ASP A 188 34.25 19.25 0.84
N GLN A 189 32.98 18.93 1.04
CA GLN A 189 32.51 18.10 2.15
C GLN A 189 32.40 16.64 1.72
N SER A 190 32.63 15.74 2.66
CA SER A 190 32.44 14.31 2.44
C SER A 190 31.02 13.89 2.81
N GLY A 191 30.31 13.29 1.86
CA GLY A 191 29.03 12.63 2.11
C GLY A 191 29.23 11.12 2.22
N THR A 192 28.24 10.44 2.77
CA THR A 192 28.24 8.99 2.90
C THR A 192 27.29 8.38 1.88
N VAL A 193 27.78 7.42 1.11
CA VAL A 193 26.98 6.62 0.17
C VAL A 193 26.85 5.21 0.72
N VAL A 194 25.71 4.57 0.46
CA VAL A 194 25.31 3.31 1.08
C VAL A 194 24.74 2.40 0.01
N GLY A 195 25.08 1.11 0.05
CA GLY A 195 24.51 0.11 -0.85
C GLY A 195 25.15 -1.27 -0.77
N TRP A 196 24.67 -2.16 -1.64
CA TRP A 196 25.12 -3.55 -1.79
C TRP A 196 25.82 -3.80 -3.14
N GLY A 197 26.27 -2.72 -3.80
CA GLY A 197 26.92 -2.81 -5.10
C GLY A 197 28.16 -3.71 -5.13
N LEU A 198 28.66 -3.94 -6.35
CA LEU A 198 29.79 -4.84 -6.57
C LEU A 198 31.00 -4.44 -5.70
N SER A 199 31.49 -5.43 -4.95
CA SER A 199 32.77 -5.38 -4.23
C SER A 199 33.96 -5.54 -5.18
N GLU A 200 35.19 -5.41 -4.66
CA GLU A 200 36.44 -5.63 -5.42
C GLU A 200 36.52 -7.02 -6.07
N GLU A 201 35.76 -8.00 -5.57
CA GLU A 201 35.67 -9.37 -6.11
C GLU A 201 34.65 -9.50 -7.26
N ASN A 202 34.08 -8.39 -7.74
CA ASN A 202 32.99 -8.36 -8.72
C ASN A 202 31.77 -9.20 -8.31
N ARG A 203 31.49 -9.24 -7.00
CA ARG A 203 30.30 -9.86 -6.42
C ARG A 203 29.51 -8.82 -5.66
N LEU A 204 28.18 -8.90 -5.72
CA LEU A 204 27.31 -8.08 -4.89
C LEU A 204 27.67 -8.29 -3.41
N GLY A 205 27.67 -7.20 -2.65
CA GLY A 205 27.88 -7.27 -1.22
C GLY A 205 26.74 -8.04 -0.56
N ALA A 206 27.06 -9.07 0.22
CA ALA A 206 26.04 -9.79 0.99
C ALA A 206 25.42 -8.87 2.06
N VAL A 207 26.23 -7.99 2.65
CA VAL A 207 25.83 -7.05 3.71
C VAL A 207 25.90 -5.61 3.23
N LEU A 208 25.08 -4.75 3.83
CA LEU A 208 25.04 -3.32 3.49
C LEU A 208 26.35 -2.63 3.87
N ASN A 209 26.92 -1.86 2.94
CA ASN A 209 28.17 -1.15 3.16
C ASN A 209 27.98 0.36 3.05
N GLU A 210 28.93 1.10 3.61
CA GLU A 210 29.00 2.55 3.51
C GLU A 210 30.39 3.00 3.02
N ALA A 211 30.42 4.09 2.28
CA ALA A 211 31.65 4.74 1.82
C ALA A 211 31.53 6.25 1.97
N LEU A 212 32.58 6.88 2.50
CA LEU A 212 32.72 8.33 2.51
C LEU A 212 33.31 8.80 1.17
N MET A 213 32.74 9.86 0.61
CA MET A 213 33.16 10.42 -0.68
C MET A 213 33.12 11.95 -0.66
N PRO A 214 34.21 12.64 -1.02
CA PRO A 214 34.24 14.10 -1.09
C PRO A 214 33.52 14.58 -2.34
N VAL A 215 32.69 15.61 -2.18
CA VAL A 215 32.08 16.33 -3.30
C VAL A 215 33.11 17.25 -3.93
N VAL A 216 33.21 17.21 -5.27
CA VAL A 216 34.11 18.03 -6.06
C VAL A 216 33.33 18.98 -6.97
N ASP A 217 33.89 20.15 -7.29
CA ASP A 217 33.26 21.06 -8.23
C ASP A 217 33.16 20.46 -9.64
N SER A 218 32.22 21.01 -10.40
CA SER A 218 31.95 20.61 -11.77
C SER A 218 33.16 20.77 -12.69
N LEU A 219 34.02 21.78 -12.51
CA LEU A 219 35.19 21.99 -13.38
C LEU A 219 36.26 20.93 -13.11
N THR A 220 36.50 20.58 -11.84
CA THR A 220 37.39 19.47 -11.46
C THR A 220 36.90 18.15 -12.04
N CYS A 221 35.60 17.89 -11.98
CA CYS A 221 35.01 16.68 -12.57
C CYS A 221 35.11 16.67 -14.12
N LEU A 222 34.81 17.78 -14.78
CA LEU A 222 34.95 17.93 -16.23
C LEU A 222 36.41 17.80 -16.69
N ALA A 223 37.35 18.33 -15.91
CA ALA A 223 38.78 18.25 -16.21
C ALA A 223 39.32 16.84 -16.07
N SER A 224 38.74 15.99 -15.20
CA SER A 224 39.23 14.63 -15.00
C SER A 224 38.91 13.69 -16.16
N ASP A 225 37.74 13.86 -16.79
CA ASP A 225 37.35 13.12 -17.99
C ASP A 225 36.33 13.93 -18.81
N ARG A 226 36.85 14.81 -19.67
CA ARG A 226 36.02 15.71 -20.46
C ARG A 226 35.12 14.97 -21.45
N ALA A 227 35.54 13.82 -21.95
CA ALA A 227 34.79 13.06 -22.94
C ALA A 227 33.53 12.42 -22.32
N PHE A 228 33.67 11.93 -21.08
CA PHE A 228 32.58 11.34 -20.32
C PHE A 228 31.70 12.42 -19.68
N PHE A 229 32.25 13.24 -18.77
CA PHE A 229 31.47 14.20 -17.99
C PHE A 229 30.95 15.37 -18.82
N GLY A 230 31.59 15.72 -19.94
CA GLY A 230 31.12 16.80 -20.82
C GLY A 230 29.74 16.55 -21.44
N ARG A 231 29.27 15.30 -21.45
CA ARG A 231 27.95 14.91 -21.97
C ARG A 231 26.90 14.67 -20.89
N LEU A 232 27.34 14.41 -19.66
CA LEU A 232 26.50 13.90 -18.56
C LEU A 232 26.36 14.91 -17.41
N LEU A 233 27.30 15.84 -17.26
CA LEU A 233 27.24 16.83 -16.20
C LEU A 233 26.36 18.01 -16.62
N TYR A 234 25.34 18.30 -15.82
CA TYR A 234 24.38 19.39 -16.01
C TYR A 234 24.09 20.08 -14.68
N SER A 235 23.30 21.16 -14.70
CA SER A 235 23.09 22.04 -13.52
C SER A 235 22.44 21.37 -12.30
N LYS A 236 21.80 20.20 -12.46
CA LYS A 236 21.24 19.43 -11.34
C LYS A 236 21.99 18.11 -11.11
N ALA A 237 23.25 18.05 -11.50
CA ALA A 237 24.15 16.95 -11.18
C ALA A 237 25.45 17.47 -10.56
N PHE A 238 26.04 16.66 -9.69
CA PHE A 238 27.35 16.93 -9.08
C PHE A 238 28.19 15.65 -9.03
N CYS A 239 29.49 15.81 -8.78
CA CYS A 239 30.43 14.70 -8.73
C CYS A 239 30.98 14.49 -7.32
N ALA A 240 31.30 13.25 -6.99
CA ALA A 240 32.03 12.91 -5.77
C ALA A 240 32.98 11.72 -5.97
N GLY A 241 34.02 11.63 -5.12
CA GLY A 241 34.89 10.45 -5.03
C GLY A 241 36.36 10.76 -4.76
N TYR A 242 37.12 9.74 -4.33
CA TYR A 242 38.56 9.86 -4.05
C TYR A 242 39.47 9.42 -5.21
N LYS A 243 38.91 8.75 -6.22
CA LYS A 243 39.66 8.13 -7.34
C LYS A 243 40.74 7.12 -6.92
N ASN A 244 40.69 6.66 -5.66
CA ASN A 244 41.67 5.75 -5.07
C ASN A 244 41.18 4.29 -5.04
N GLY A 245 40.05 3.97 -5.69
CA GLY A 245 39.40 2.67 -5.61
C GLY A 245 38.20 2.63 -4.65
N THR A 246 38.02 3.62 -3.77
CA THR A 246 36.82 3.75 -2.96
C THR A 246 35.71 4.47 -3.74
N GLY A 247 34.55 3.85 -3.86
CA GLY A 247 33.39 4.46 -4.50
C GLY A 247 32.19 3.52 -4.59
N VAL A 248 31.21 3.91 -5.39
CA VAL A 248 30.03 3.09 -5.69
C VAL A 248 30.19 2.36 -7.01
N CYS A 249 29.51 1.21 -7.11
CA CYS A 249 29.53 0.38 -8.31
C CYS A 249 28.14 -0.10 -8.69
N ASN A 250 28.08 -1.02 -9.66
CA ASN A 250 26.85 -1.61 -10.15
C ASN A 250 26.06 -2.21 -8.98
N GLY A 251 24.78 -1.85 -8.88
CA GLY A 251 23.91 -2.19 -7.76
C GLY A 251 23.71 -1.05 -6.75
N ASP A 252 24.58 -0.04 -6.69
CA ASP A 252 24.38 1.14 -5.83
C ASP A 252 23.54 2.25 -6.49
N SER A 253 23.27 2.12 -7.80
CA SER A 253 22.42 3.03 -8.57
C SER A 253 21.09 3.30 -7.87
N GLY A 254 20.62 4.55 -7.88
CA GLY A 254 19.40 4.94 -7.18
C GLY A 254 19.53 5.06 -5.65
N GLY A 255 20.62 4.57 -5.06
CA GLY A 255 20.97 4.80 -3.66
C GLY A 255 21.26 6.27 -3.36
N GLY A 256 21.15 6.64 -2.09
CA GLY A 256 21.33 8.03 -1.64
C GLY A 256 22.76 8.36 -1.22
N MET A 257 23.16 9.62 -1.40
CA MET A 257 24.31 10.24 -0.75
C MET A 257 23.83 11.16 0.36
N PHE A 258 24.28 10.87 1.58
CA PHE A 258 23.75 11.46 2.80
C PHE A 258 24.80 12.30 3.52
N PHE A 259 24.34 13.38 4.17
CA PHE A 259 25.18 14.27 4.97
C PHE A 259 24.55 14.50 6.34
N GLN A 260 25.39 14.66 7.36
CA GLN A 260 24.93 14.87 8.72
C GLN A 260 24.98 16.37 9.07
N PHE A 261 23.84 16.94 9.46
CA PHE A 261 23.73 18.29 10.01
C PHE A 261 22.95 18.25 11.32
N GLN A 262 23.48 18.86 12.38
CA GLN A 262 22.83 18.95 13.69
C GLN A 262 22.26 17.59 14.16
N ASN A 263 23.05 16.53 14.06
CA ASN A 263 22.70 15.14 14.41
C ASN A 263 21.60 14.47 13.56
N ARG A 264 21.24 15.02 12.41
CA ARG A 264 20.30 14.41 11.46
C ARG A 264 20.96 14.17 10.11
N TRP A 265 20.49 13.14 9.43
CA TRP A 265 20.93 12.77 8.09
C TRP A 265 20.00 13.32 7.02
N TYR A 266 20.60 13.93 6.01
CA TYR A 266 19.93 14.61 4.91
C TYR A 266 20.36 14.02 3.57
N LEU A 267 19.40 13.78 2.68
CA LEU A 267 19.62 13.29 1.32
C LEU A 267 20.02 14.44 0.39
N LYS A 268 21.24 14.36 -0.17
CA LYS A 268 21.74 15.34 -1.15
C LYS A 268 21.73 14.82 -2.57
N GLY A 269 22.17 13.58 -2.77
CA GLY A 269 22.41 13.01 -4.08
C GLY A 269 21.73 11.67 -4.27
N VAL A 270 21.38 11.34 -5.50
CA VAL A 270 20.98 10.00 -5.93
C VAL A 270 22.05 9.49 -6.89
N VAL A 271 22.60 8.30 -6.64
CA VAL A 271 23.62 7.66 -7.50
C VAL A 271 23.05 7.47 -8.90
N SER A 272 23.70 8.06 -9.92
CA SER A 272 23.16 8.12 -11.28
C SER A 272 24.08 7.48 -12.32
N PHE A 273 25.30 8.01 -12.51
CA PHE A 273 26.18 7.55 -13.60
C PHE A 273 27.65 7.49 -13.18
N SER A 274 28.39 6.54 -13.73
CA SER A 274 29.84 6.41 -13.57
C SER A 274 30.47 5.90 -14.87
N ASN A 275 31.76 6.19 -15.07
CA ASN A 275 32.49 5.64 -16.21
C ASN A 275 32.82 4.15 -15.94
N THR A 276 32.94 3.32 -16.97
CA THR A 276 33.25 1.89 -16.85
C THR A 276 34.70 1.60 -17.19
N ILE A 277 35.22 0.47 -16.69
CA ILE A 277 36.61 0.04 -16.97
C ILE A 277 36.74 -0.41 -18.42
N ASP A 278 35.73 -1.11 -18.93
CA ASP A 278 35.67 -1.65 -20.28
C ASP A 278 34.20 -1.90 -20.72
N ALA A 279 34.04 -2.65 -21.82
CA ALA A 279 32.76 -3.01 -22.40
C ALA A 279 31.93 -4.01 -21.55
N THR A 280 32.49 -4.57 -20.47
CA THR A 280 31.75 -5.44 -19.53
C THR A 280 30.77 -4.65 -18.68
N GLY A 281 30.92 -3.31 -18.61
CA GLY A 281 30.03 -2.43 -17.86
C GLY A 281 30.34 -2.33 -16.37
N VAL A 282 31.49 -2.84 -15.92
CA VAL A 282 31.95 -2.68 -14.53
C VAL A 282 32.43 -1.25 -14.28
N CYS A 283 32.00 -0.64 -13.17
CA CYS A 283 32.35 0.72 -12.78
C CYS A 283 33.88 0.95 -12.67
N ASN A 284 34.34 2.16 -12.99
CA ASN A 284 35.73 2.59 -12.85
C ASN A 284 35.92 3.45 -11.60
N LEU A 285 36.27 2.81 -10.48
CA LEU A 285 36.49 3.45 -9.17
C LEU A 285 37.72 4.38 -9.11
N LYS A 286 38.47 4.52 -10.22
CA LYS A 286 39.54 5.52 -10.37
C LYS A 286 39.03 6.83 -11.01
N GLN A 287 37.73 6.93 -11.29
CA GLN A 287 37.05 8.13 -11.76
C GLN A 287 36.06 8.64 -10.71
N TYR A 288 35.59 9.87 -10.87
CA TYR A 288 34.49 10.37 -10.07
C TYR A 288 33.17 9.69 -10.46
N ILE A 289 32.19 9.76 -9.56
CA ILE A 289 30.82 9.31 -9.81
C ILE A 289 29.90 10.52 -9.87
N GLY A 290 28.94 10.49 -10.80
CA GLY A 290 27.89 11.50 -10.96
C GLY A 290 26.62 11.16 -10.19
N PHE A 291 26.09 12.16 -9.51
CA PHE A 291 24.88 12.10 -8.71
C PHE A 291 23.85 13.09 -9.25
N THR A 292 22.58 12.70 -9.29
CA THR A 292 21.48 13.65 -9.43
C THR A 292 21.32 14.42 -8.11
N ASP A 293 21.34 15.75 -8.15
CA ASP A 293 21.16 16.61 -6.96
C ASP A 293 19.68 16.59 -6.53
N ALA A 294 19.36 15.74 -5.54
CA ALA A 294 18.01 15.57 -5.02
C ALA A 294 17.41 16.87 -4.47
N SER A 295 18.25 17.81 -4.01
CA SER A 295 17.78 19.10 -3.52
C SER A 295 17.09 19.95 -4.60
N GLN A 296 17.40 19.70 -5.88
CA GLN A 296 16.80 20.40 -7.03
C GLN A 296 15.42 19.85 -7.44
N TYR A 297 14.91 18.85 -6.71
CA TYR A 297 13.66 18.14 -7.00
C TYR A 297 12.70 18.11 -5.81
N ILE A 298 12.97 18.89 -4.77
CA ILE A 298 12.13 18.93 -3.56
C ILE A 298 10.70 19.35 -3.90
N ASP A 299 10.51 20.43 -4.65
CA ASP A 299 9.16 20.90 -5.00
C ASP A 299 8.40 19.86 -5.85
N TRP A 300 9.09 19.21 -6.79
CA TRP A 300 8.51 18.10 -7.57
C TRP A 300 8.12 16.91 -6.68
N LEU A 301 8.92 16.60 -5.66
CA LEU A 301 8.59 15.56 -4.68
C LEU A 301 7.34 15.96 -3.87
N TYR A 302 7.25 17.20 -3.39
CA TYR A 302 6.05 17.72 -2.72
C TYR A 302 4.81 17.67 -3.62
N GLU A 303 4.91 18.06 -4.90
CA GLU A 303 3.80 17.98 -5.87
C GLU A 303 3.27 16.56 -6.04
N ASN A 304 4.14 15.55 -5.92
CA ASN A 304 3.80 14.14 -6.09
C ASN A 304 3.55 13.42 -4.75
N THR A 305 3.59 14.15 -3.63
CA THR A 305 3.29 13.59 -2.30
C THR A 305 1.79 13.51 -2.09
N PRO A 306 1.25 12.33 -1.72
CA PRO A 306 -0.16 12.22 -1.34
C PRO A 306 -0.45 13.18 -0.20
N ASN A 307 -1.63 13.81 -0.19
CA ASN A 307 -2.09 14.53 0.99
C ASN A 307 -2.04 13.55 2.16
N SER A 308 -1.23 13.85 3.17
CA SER A 308 -0.96 12.94 4.26
C SER A 308 -2.27 12.61 4.97
N GLY A 309 -2.69 11.35 4.92
CA GLY A 309 -3.77 10.83 5.76
C GLY A 309 -3.41 10.79 7.25
N ILE A 310 -2.64 11.76 7.77
CA ILE A 310 -2.36 11.91 9.20
C ILE A 310 -3.66 12.22 9.95
N ASP A 311 -4.57 12.99 9.33
CA ASP A 311 -5.92 13.19 9.87
C ASP A 311 -6.87 12.04 9.53
N ASP A 312 -6.42 11.04 8.77
CA ASP A 312 -7.23 9.85 8.50
C ASP A 312 -7.02 8.85 9.65
N PRO A 313 -8.03 8.65 10.51
CA PRO A 313 -7.91 7.80 11.69
C PRO A 313 -7.64 6.33 11.33
N ILE A 314 -7.92 5.91 10.08
CA ILE A 314 -7.68 4.55 9.58
C ILE A 314 -6.26 4.41 9.05
N LEU A 315 -5.83 5.27 8.13
CA LEU A 315 -4.51 5.16 7.50
C LEU A 315 -3.37 5.49 8.48
N GLY A 316 -3.62 6.38 9.44
CA GLY A 316 -2.68 6.71 10.52
C GLY A 316 -2.67 5.68 11.65
N HIS A 317 -3.53 4.65 11.63
CA HIS A 317 -3.67 3.73 12.75
C HIS A 317 -2.46 2.78 12.89
N PRO A 318 -1.88 2.57 14.09
CA PRO A 318 -0.69 1.72 14.27
C PRO A 318 -0.90 0.25 13.85
N ASN A 319 -2.13 -0.25 13.94
CA ASN A 319 -2.50 -1.61 13.56
C ASN A 319 -2.92 -1.75 12.08
N ILE A 320 -2.82 -0.70 11.25
CA ILE A 320 -3.17 -0.78 9.82
C ILE A 320 -2.43 -1.90 9.10
N ARG A 321 -1.17 -2.17 9.50
CA ARG A 321 -0.32 -3.25 9.00
C ARG A 321 -0.84 -4.66 9.28
N LEU A 322 -1.81 -4.82 10.17
CA LEU A 322 -2.38 -6.12 10.54
C LEU A 322 -3.56 -6.51 9.66
N ILE A 323 -4.04 -5.60 8.82
CA ILE A 323 -5.04 -5.88 7.78
C ILE A 323 -4.40 -5.64 6.41
N ASN A 324 -5.03 -6.18 5.37
CA ASN A 324 -4.51 -6.11 4.00
C ASN A 324 -3.07 -6.63 3.83
N GLN A 325 -2.66 -7.58 4.69
CA GLN A 325 -1.33 -8.17 4.63
C GLN A 325 -1.16 -9.03 3.38
N GLY A 326 0.03 -8.96 2.75
CA GLY A 326 0.43 -9.84 1.65
C GLY A 326 -0.50 -9.75 0.43
N ASN A 327 -1.02 -10.90 0.00
CA ASN A 327 -1.92 -11.05 -1.15
C ASN A 327 -3.39 -11.21 -0.72
N CYS A 328 -3.87 -10.35 0.18
CA CYS A 328 -5.29 -10.37 0.55
C CYS A 328 -6.20 -10.25 -0.68
N GLY A 329 -7.40 -10.81 -0.59
CA GLY A 329 -8.47 -10.63 -1.57
C GLY A 329 -8.06 -10.95 -3.00
N ARG A 330 -7.13 -11.90 -3.21
CA ARG A 330 -6.57 -12.13 -4.54
C ARG A 330 -7.65 -12.50 -5.55
N ASN A 331 -7.66 -11.81 -6.70
CA ASN A 331 -8.44 -12.22 -7.86
C ASN A 331 -7.48 -12.79 -8.92
N GLU A 332 -7.49 -14.09 -9.13
CA GLU A 332 -6.63 -14.76 -10.13
C GLU A 332 -7.01 -14.41 -11.57
N HIS A 333 -8.24 -13.94 -11.77
CA HIS A 333 -8.77 -13.52 -13.05
C HIS A 333 -8.61 -12.00 -13.21
N ILE A 334 -8.50 -11.51 -14.44
CA ILE A 334 -8.59 -10.06 -14.69
C ILE A 334 -9.98 -9.52 -14.29
N TYR A 335 -10.06 -8.29 -13.79
CA TYR A 335 -11.32 -7.71 -13.28
C TYR A 335 -12.44 -7.60 -14.34
N GLU A 336 -12.10 -7.65 -15.64
CA GLU A 336 -13.05 -7.60 -16.76
C GLU A 336 -13.73 -8.94 -17.02
N PHE A 337 -13.17 -10.02 -16.50
CA PHE A 337 -13.76 -11.34 -16.61
C PHE A 337 -14.99 -11.43 -15.69
N GLY A 338 -16.16 -11.63 -16.30
CA GLY A 338 -17.45 -11.64 -15.59
C GLY A 338 -17.45 -12.63 -14.43
N GLU A 339 -17.89 -12.19 -13.26
CA GLU A 339 -17.90 -12.99 -12.04
C GLU A 339 -18.73 -14.27 -12.20
N ASP A 340 -19.81 -14.20 -12.98
CA ASP A 340 -20.69 -15.31 -13.34
C ASP A 340 -19.97 -16.47 -14.05
N ARG A 341 -18.82 -16.20 -14.68
CA ARG A 341 -18.03 -17.19 -15.44
C ARG A 341 -16.90 -17.80 -14.63
N LYS A 342 -16.55 -17.22 -13.48
CA LYS A 342 -15.48 -17.74 -12.63
C LYS A 342 -15.95 -19.03 -11.93
N PRO A 343 -15.07 -19.99 -11.59
CA PRO A 343 -15.45 -21.05 -10.67
C PRO A 343 -15.80 -20.47 -9.29
N ILE A 344 -16.65 -21.14 -8.51
CA ILE A 344 -16.86 -20.78 -7.09
C ILE A 344 -15.80 -21.48 -6.22
N PHE A 345 -15.50 -22.74 -6.53
CA PHE A 345 -14.44 -23.50 -5.88
C PHE A 345 -13.10 -22.75 -5.97
N LYS A 346 -12.43 -22.58 -4.82
CA LYS A 346 -11.19 -21.80 -4.62
C LYS A 346 -11.26 -20.28 -4.87
N GLN A 347 -12.40 -19.73 -5.28
CA GLN A 347 -12.49 -18.31 -5.64
C GLN A 347 -12.65 -17.37 -4.44
N TYR A 348 -13.16 -17.87 -3.31
CA TYR A 348 -13.44 -17.08 -2.09
C TYR A 348 -12.81 -17.71 -0.84
N PRO A 349 -11.47 -17.91 -0.81
CA PRO A 349 -10.75 -18.65 0.23
C PRO A 349 -10.74 -18.00 1.62
N TRP A 350 -11.32 -16.80 1.76
CA TRP A 350 -11.50 -16.10 3.03
C TRP A 350 -12.83 -16.40 3.71
N MET A 351 -13.76 -17.08 3.04
CA MET A 351 -15.03 -17.47 3.65
C MET A 351 -14.79 -18.52 4.74
N VAL A 352 -15.44 -18.34 5.88
CA VAL A 352 -15.39 -19.28 7.00
C VAL A 352 -16.79 -19.60 7.51
N THR A 353 -16.94 -20.75 8.14
CA THR A 353 -18.14 -21.09 8.90
C THR A 353 -17.85 -21.04 10.39
N LEU A 354 -18.83 -20.58 11.18
CA LEU A 354 -18.77 -20.61 12.64
C LEU A 354 -19.85 -21.55 13.16
N ARG A 355 -19.49 -22.41 14.11
CA ARG A 355 -20.37 -23.43 14.68
C ARG A 355 -20.14 -23.61 16.17
N HIS A 356 -21.21 -23.95 16.88
CA HIS A 356 -21.12 -24.50 18.23
C HIS A 356 -20.64 -25.97 18.16
N PRO A 357 -19.62 -26.39 18.92
CA PRO A 357 -19.00 -27.71 18.79
C PRO A 357 -19.91 -28.88 19.19
N PHE A 358 -20.97 -28.63 19.97
CA PHE A 358 -21.89 -29.67 20.47
C PHE A 358 -23.29 -29.64 19.85
N VAL A 359 -23.54 -28.74 18.90
CA VAL A 359 -24.79 -28.75 18.13
C VAL A 359 -24.49 -29.41 16.79
N ASP A 360 -24.81 -30.69 16.69
CA ASP A 360 -24.77 -31.46 15.44
C ASP A 360 -25.99 -31.07 14.59
N SER A 361 -25.99 -29.83 14.13
CA SER A 361 -26.97 -29.30 13.19
C SER A 361 -26.47 -29.60 11.78
N GLU A 362 -27.33 -30.23 10.98
CA GLU A 362 -27.12 -30.44 9.55
C GLU A 362 -26.96 -29.12 8.76
N TYR A 363 -27.26 -27.98 9.41
CA TYR A 363 -27.28 -26.62 8.88
C TYR A 363 -26.17 -25.74 9.48
N VAL A 364 -25.52 -24.93 8.63
CA VAL A 364 -24.48 -23.96 9.01
C VAL A 364 -25.15 -22.79 9.77
N PRO A 365 -24.77 -22.46 11.02
CA PRO A 365 -25.45 -21.44 11.80
C PRO A 365 -24.91 -20.01 11.53
N CYS A 366 -23.66 -19.87 11.08
CA CYS A 366 -23.05 -18.56 10.80
C CYS A 366 -21.98 -18.62 9.71
N ASN A 367 -21.99 -17.58 8.87
CA ASN A 367 -20.91 -17.29 7.94
C ASN A 367 -19.97 -16.23 8.53
N GLY A 368 -18.77 -16.11 7.98
CA GLY A 368 -17.84 -15.05 8.32
C GLY A 368 -16.70 -14.95 7.31
N VAL A 369 -15.76 -14.05 7.59
CA VAL A 369 -14.61 -13.80 6.73
C VAL A 369 -13.31 -13.70 7.51
N LEU A 370 -12.24 -14.28 6.98
CA LEU A 370 -10.88 -14.19 7.53
C LEU A 370 -10.25 -12.83 7.17
N LEU A 371 -9.90 -12.02 8.17
CA LEU A 371 -9.27 -10.71 7.97
C LEU A 371 -7.75 -10.78 7.90
N ASN A 372 -7.16 -11.66 8.69
CA ASN A 372 -5.73 -11.98 8.73
C ASN A 372 -5.57 -13.34 9.40
N ARG A 373 -4.33 -13.79 9.65
CA ARG A 373 -4.08 -15.11 10.26
C ARG A 373 -4.70 -15.31 11.65
N ASN A 374 -5.04 -14.25 12.38
CA ASN A 374 -5.48 -14.32 13.78
C ASN A 374 -6.96 -13.97 13.98
N TYR A 375 -7.62 -13.30 13.03
CA TYR A 375 -8.94 -12.70 13.26
C TYR A 375 -9.95 -13.02 12.15
N VAL A 376 -11.16 -13.35 12.57
CA VAL A 376 -12.35 -13.52 11.73
C VAL A 376 -13.38 -12.46 12.06
N LEU A 377 -14.07 -11.96 11.05
CA LEU A 377 -15.19 -11.04 11.19
C LEU A 377 -16.50 -11.76 10.84
N THR A 378 -17.51 -11.59 11.67
CA THR A 378 -18.86 -12.20 11.51
C THR A 378 -19.91 -11.28 12.16
N THR A 379 -21.14 -11.77 12.30
CA THR A 379 -22.25 -11.06 12.94
C THR A 379 -22.77 -11.82 14.17
N ASN A 380 -23.74 -11.25 14.90
CA ASN A 380 -24.34 -11.83 16.11
C ASN A 380 -25.27 -13.05 15.85
N CYS A 381 -24.86 -13.99 15.00
CA CYS A 381 -25.70 -15.13 14.60
C CYS A 381 -25.45 -16.44 15.36
N VAL A 382 -24.38 -16.48 16.15
CA VAL A 382 -24.09 -17.59 17.08
C VAL A 382 -24.37 -17.08 18.50
N ASP A 383 -24.93 -17.94 19.36
CA ASP A 383 -24.98 -17.63 20.78
C ASP A 383 -23.56 -17.78 21.33
N LEU A 384 -23.03 -16.68 21.84
CA LEU A 384 -21.61 -16.55 22.17
C LEU A 384 -21.35 -16.76 23.67
N GLN A 385 -22.28 -17.38 24.39
CA GLN A 385 -22.07 -17.84 25.78
C GLN A 385 -21.29 -19.16 25.84
N ASP A 386 -21.22 -19.90 24.74
CA ASP A 386 -20.58 -21.20 24.66
C ASP A 386 -19.26 -21.19 23.85
N GLU A 387 -18.54 -22.32 23.86
CA GLU A 387 -17.38 -22.52 22.99
C GLU A 387 -17.78 -22.43 21.51
N ILE A 388 -16.97 -21.75 20.69
CA ILE A 388 -17.23 -21.59 19.26
C ILE A 388 -16.03 -22.09 18.48
N SER A 389 -16.32 -22.83 17.41
CA SER A 389 -15.34 -23.27 16.44
C SER A 389 -15.53 -22.53 15.12
N VAL A 390 -14.41 -22.24 14.44
CA VAL A 390 -14.34 -21.65 13.11
C VAL A 390 -13.72 -22.67 12.18
N THR A 391 -14.38 -22.98 11.07
CA THR A 391 -13.81 -23.81 9.99
C THR A 391 -13.41 -22.93 8.82
N LEU A 392 -12.13 -23.01 8.46
CA LEU A 392 -11.48 -22.25 7.39
C LEU A 392 -11.23 -23.14 6.17
N GLY A 393 -11.44 -22.55 4.99
CA GLY A 393 -11.13 -23.18 3.70
C GLY A 393 -12.11 -24.27 3.27
N ASP A 394 -13.33 -24.22 3.79
CA ASP A 394 -14.40 -25.14 3.43
C ASP A 394 -15.10 -24.66 2.16
N TYR A 395 -15.54 -25.60 1.33
CA TYR A 395 -16.39 -25.39 0.16
C TYR A 395 -17.67 -26.23 0.23
N ASP A 396 -17.54 -27.51 0.60
CA ASP A 396 -18.66 -28.43 0.84
C ASP A 396 -18.64 -28.87 2.29
N THR A 397 -19.46 -28.21 3.10
CA THR A 397 -19.50 -28.38 4.57
C THR A 397 -19.95 -29.77 5.04
N SER A 398 -20.29 -30.68 4.13
CA SER A 398 -20.53 -32.10 4.41
C SER A 398 -19.29 -32.98 4.32
N LYS A 399 -18.16 -32.43 3.87
CA LYS A 399 -16.90 -33.14 3.64
C LYS A 399 -15.76 -32.40 4.34
N THR A 400 -14.73 -33.14 4.69
CA THR A 400 -13.49 -32.54 5.23
C THR A 400 -12.47 -32.22 4.16
N LYS A 401 -12.65 -32.78 2.96
CA LYS A 401 -11.78 -32.60 1.80
C LYS A 401 -12.64 -32.28 0.60
N ASP A 402 -12.41 -31.12 0.02
CA ASP A 402 -13.22 -30.61 -1.08
C ASP A 402 -12.57 -30.83 -2.44
N CYS A 403 -13.42 -31.18 -3.39
CA CYS A 403 -13.08 -31.29 -4.80
C CYS A 403 -14.09 -30.49 -5.62
N GLY A 404 -13.62 -29.84 -6.68
CA GLY A 404 -14.46 -29.06 -7.59
C GLY A 404 -13.86 -29.03 -8.99
N THR A 405 -14.68 -28.70 -9.97
CA THR A 405 -14.28 -28.62 -11.37
C THR A 405 -13.79 -27.22 -11.72
N ILE A 406 -12.55 -27.10 -12.17
CA ILE A 406 -11.96 -25.86 -12.70
C ILE A 406 -11.46 -26.16 -14.11
N ASP A 407 -11.90 -25.36 -15.09
CA ASP A 407 -11.58 -25.54 -16.52
C ASP A 407 -11.83 -26.96 -17.05
N GLY A 408 -12.91 -27.60 -16.58
CA GLY A 408 -13.28 -28.97 -16.97
C GLY A 408 -12.45 -30.07 -16.33
N ARG A 409 -11.54 -29.76 -15.40
CA ARG A 409 -10.75 -30.74 -14.64
C ARG A 409 -11.16 -30.74 -13.17
N GLU A 410 -11.31 -31.93 -12.60
CA GLU A 410 -11.50 -32.08 -11.16
C GLU A 410 -10.19 -31.73 -10.44
N GLN A 411 -10.28 -30.84 -9.46
CA GLN A 411 -9.20 -30.46 -8.57
C GLN A 411 -9.67 -30.64 -7.14
N CYS A 412 -8.80 -31.17 -6.28
CA CYS A 412 -9.09 -31.31 -4.85
C CYS A 412 -8.08 -30.53 -4.03
N VAL A 413 -8.55 -29.95 -2.93
CA VAL A 413 -7.70 -29.21 -1.99
C VAL A 413 -7.33 -30.08 -0.78
N SER A 414 -6.41 -29.60 0.05
CA SER A 414 -6.14 -30.24 1.34
C SER A 414 -7.30 -30.03 2.32
N GLY A 415 -7.32 -30.78 3.43
CA GLY A 415 -8.45 -30.73 4.34
C GLY A 415 -8.59 -29.39 5.05
N VAL A 416 -9.82 -29.05 5.44
CA VAL A 416 -10.16 -27.80 6.15
C VAL A 416 -9.35 -27.63 7.45
N GLN A 417 -9.29 -26.40 7.95
CA GLN A 417 -8.72 -26.10 9.27
C GLN A 417 -9.85 -25.68 10.21
N THR A 418 -10.06 -26.41 11.32
CA THR A 418 -11.02 -26.02 12.36
C THR A 418 -10.28 -25.51 13.60
N VAL A 419 -10.66 -24.36 14.12
CA VAL A 419 -9.99 -23.66 15.22
C VAL A 419 -11.00 -23.09 16.20
N SER A 420 -10.75 -23.21 17.51
CA SER A 420 -11.60 -22.57 18.54
C SER A 420 -11.36 -21.05 18.61
N VAL A 421 -12.39 -20.31 18.99
CA VAL A 421 -12.30 -18.86 19.25
C VAL A 421 -11.82 -18.61 20.68
N GLY A 422 -10.76 -17.82 20.84
CA GLY A 422 -10.18 -17.51 22.14
C GLY A 422 -10.68 -16.20 22.75
N GLN A 423 -11.09 -15.24 21.93
CA GLN A 423 -11.60 -13.95 22.38
C GLN A 423 -12.59 -13.36 21.37
N LEU A 424 -13.62 -12.68 21.87
CA LEU A 424 -14.63 -12.02 21.07
C LEU A 424 -14.71 -10.53 21.42
N PHE A 425 -14.73 -9.69 20.40
CA PHE A 425 -14.99 -8.26 20.51
C PHE A 425 -16.29 -7.94 19.77
N ARG A 426 -17.15 -7.12 20.38
CA ARG A 426 -18.48 -6.80 19.82
C ARG A 426 -18.66 -5.30 19.67
N LYS A 427 -19.32 -4.90 18.58
CA LYS A 427 -19.85 -3.55 18.39
C LYS A 427 -21.08 -3.62 17.50
N ASP A 428 -22.20 -3.16 18.02
CA ASP A 428 -23.51 -3.28 17.37
C ASP A 428 -23.79 -4.76 17.01
N ASN A 429 -24.08 -5.05 15.73
CA ASN A 429 -24.29 -6.42 15.24
C ASN A 429 -23.02 -7.10 14.69
N LEU A 430 -21.86 -6.46 14.81
CA LEU A 430 -20.58 -6.93 14.29
C LEU A 430 -19.76 -7.62 15.38
N VAL A 431 -19.16 -8.76 15.03
CA VAL A 431 -18.33 -9.57 15.92
C VAL A 431 -16.98 -9.79 15.30
N LEU A 432 -15.93 -9.47 16.05
CA LEU A 432 -14.54 -9.77 15.71
C LEU A 432 -14.06 -10.90 16.63
N ALA A 433 -13.73 -12.05 16.05
CA ALA A 433 -13.31 -13.25 16.74
C ALA A 433 -11.81 -13.48 16.58
N ARG A 434 -11.09 -13.60 17.69
CA ARG A 434 -9.68 -13.96 17.72
C ARG A 434 -9.54 -15.48 17.79
N LEU A 435 -8.83 -16.06 16.83
CA LEU A 435 -8.54 -17.49 16.79
C LEU A 435 -7.52 -17.87 17.88
N THR A 436 -7.70 -19.05 18.48
CA THR A 436 -6.72 -19.62 19.44
C THR A 436 -5.44 -20.07 18.77
N VAL A 437 -5.52 -20.51 17.52
CA VAL A 437 -4.39 -20.92 16.67
C VAL A 437 -4.44 -20.12 15.36
N PRO A 438 -3.31 -19.57 14.88
CA PRO A 438 -3.30 -18.84 13.61
C PRO A 438 -3.74 -19.70 12.41
N ALA A 439 -4.48 -19.10 11.49
CA ALA A 439 -4.82 -19.68 10.21
C ALA A 439 -3.58 -19.88 9.34
N VAL A 440 -3.52 -21.01 8.63
CA VAL A 440 -2.39 -21.39 7.78
C VAL A 440 -2.53 -20.76 6.39
N ILE A 441 -2.27 -19.45 6.30
CA ILE A 441 -2.35 -18.67 5.05
C ILE A 441 -1.14 -18.95 4.13
N GLY A 442 -1.36 -19.04 2.82
CA GLY A 442 -0.31 -19.07 1.79
C GLY A 442 0.39 -20.43 1.58
N ARG A 443 0.34 -21.34 2.55
CA ARG A 443 0.74 -22.75 2.35
C ARG A 443 -0.40 -23.61 1.77
N ARG A 444 -1.63 -23.12 1.86
CA ARG A 444 -2.86 -23.75 1.37
C ARG A 444 -3.52 -22.77 0.41
N ASP A 445 -3.86 -23.25 -0.77
CA ASP A 445 -4.46 -22.49 -1.88
C ASP A 445 -5.95 -22.16 -1.70
N HIS A 446 -6.53 -22.54 -0.56
CA HIS A 446 -7.96 -22.38 -0.22
C HIS A 446 -8.15 -21.68 1.14
N ILE A 447 -7.09 -21.14 1.75
CA ILE A 447 -7.17 -20.33 2.97
C ILE A 447 -6.36 -19.04 2.76
N GLU A 448 -7.06 -17.93 2.57
CA GLU A 448 -6.48 -16.60 2.43
C GLU A 448 -7.34 -15.55 3.15
N SER A 449 -6.81 -14.35 3.39
CA SER A 449 -7.56 -13.24 3.99
C SER A 449 -8.20 -12.35 2.93
N ILE A 450 -9.36 -11.75 3.21
CA ILE A 450 -9.96 -10.70 2.36
C ILE A 450 -9.31 -9.33 2.63
N CYS A 451 -9.29 -8.44 1.63
CA CYS A 451 -8.90 -7.04 1.87
C CYS A 451 -10.05 -6.20 2.43
N LEU A 452 -9.71 -5.15 3.16
CA LEU A 452 -10.60 -4.12 3.69
C LEU A 452 -10.42 -2.79 2.91
N PRO A 453 -11.50 -1.99 2.76
CA PRO A 453 -11.48 -0.71 2.05
C PRO A 453 -10.86 0.39 2.92
N VAL A 454 -9.53 0.49 2.99
CA VAL A 454 -8.84 1.36 3.96
C VAL A 454 -8.66 2.81 3.51
N THR A 455 -8.58 3.07 2.20
CA THR A 455 -8.39 4.43 1.67
C THR A 455 -9.70 5.24 1.73
N PRO A 456 -9.67 6.59 1.84
CA PRO A 456 -10.86 7.43 1.77
C PRO A 456 -11.75 7.12 0.56
N GLN A 457 -11.13 6.99 -0.62
CA GLN A 457 -11.85 6.71 -1.86
C GLN A 457 -12.55 5.35 -1.80
N GLN A 458 -11.92 4.32 -1.24
CA GLN A 458 -12.56 3.01 -1.04
C GLN A 458 -13.71 3.07 -0.04
N ARG A 459 -13.54 3.79 1.08
CA ARG A 459 -14.56 3.86 2.15
C ARG A 459 -15.83 4.57 1.73
N GLU A 460 -15.70 5.56 0.85
CA GLU A 460 -16.82 6.37 0.34
C GLU A 460 -17.44 5.78 -0.93
N ARG A 461 -16.76 4.81 -1.56
CA ARG A 461 -17.21 4.24 -2.82
C ARG A 461 -18.44 3.36 -2.62
N LEU A 462 -19.52 3.73 -3.31
CA LEU A 462 -20.68 2.89 -3.50
C LEU A 462 -20.60 2.20 -4.86
N TYR A 463 -20.68 0.88 -4.86
CA TYR A 463 -20.77 0.10 -6.08
C TYR A 463 -22.24 -0.11 -6.45
N ASN A 464 -22.55 -0.02 -7.75
CA ASN A 464 -23.87 -0.38 -8.24
C ASN A 464 -24.16 -1.88 -8.04
N ARG A 465 -23.11 -2.70 -8.04
CA ARG A 465 -23.22 -4.15 -7.86
C ARG A 465 -22.20 -4.67 -6.87
N TYR A 466 -22.65 -5.57 -6.01
CA TYR A 466 -21.81 -6.34 -5.10
C TYR A 466 -21.87 -7.82 -5.43
N ILE A 467 -20.80 -8.52 -5.10
CA ILE A 467 -20.71 -9.97 -5.16
C ILE A 467 -21.00 -10.45 -3.74
N MET A 468 -22.07 -11.22 -3.59
CA MET A 468 -22.42 -11.88 -2.35
C MET A 468 -21.84 -13.29 -2.33
N THR A 469 -21.24 -13.70 -1.21
CA THR A 469 -20.76 -15.06 -0.99
C THR A 469 -21.10 -15.56 0.41
N GLY A 470 -21.55 -16.81 0.50
CA GLY A 470 -21.91 -17.46 1.76
C GLY A 470 -22.61 -18.80 1.56
N TRP A 471 -22.88 -19.48 2.67
CA TRP A 471 -23.74 -20.67 2.70
C TRP A 471 -25.18 -20.28 3.04
N LYS A 472 -26.13 -21.06 2.54
CA LYS A 472 -27.57 -20.84 2.73
C LYS A 472 -28.09 -21.59 3.95
N GLU A 473 -29.24 -21.13 4.45
CA GLU A 473 -29.99 -21.73 5.54
C GLU A 473 -30.57 -23.08 5.13
N SER A 474 -31.12 -23.18 3.92
CA SER A 474 -31.86 -24.35 3.49
C SER A 474 -31.64 -24.66 2.01
N GLY A 475 -32.00 -25.87 1.59
CA GLY A 475 -31.92 -26.29 0.19
C GLY A 475 -30.83 -27.29 -0.13
N SER A 476 -30.91 -27.84 -1.34
CA SER A 476 -29.93 -28.81 -1.83
C SER A 476 -28.53 -28.21 -1.99
N ASP A 477 -28.42 -26.89 -2.06
CA ASP A 477 -27.19 -26.14 -2.21
C ASP A 477 -26.70 -25.49 -0.91
N ALA A 478 -27.40 -25.65 0.22
CA ALA A 478 -27.04 -25.04 1.51
C ALA A 478 -25.65 -25.43 2.04
N ARG A 479 -25.17 -26.62 1.67
CA ARG A 479 -23.86 -27.14 2.10
C ARG A 479 -22.70 -26.65 1.24
N ILE A 480 -23.00 -26.20 0.04
CA ILE A 480 -22.00 -25.76 -0.94
C ILE A 480 -21.91 -24.24 -0.89
N LEU A 481 -20.69 -23.70 -0.84
CA LEU A 481 -20.50 -22.26 -0.88
C LEU A 481 -21.14 -21.69 -2.15
N GLN A 482 -22.02 -20.70 -2.00
CA GLN A 482 -22.73 -20.07 -3.12
C GLN A 482 -22.26 -18.64 -3.34
N ARG A 483 -22.61 -18.12 -4.52
CA ARG A 483 -22.48 -16.70 -4.85
C ARG A 483 -23.76 -16.14 -5.44
N ALA A 484 -23.96 -14.83 -5.27
CA ALA A 484 -24.99 -14.06 -5.96
C ALA A 484 -24.47 -12.68 -6.39
N LEU A 485 -25.06 -12.10 -7.43
CA LEU A 485 -24.82 -10.71 -7.81
C LEU A 485 -25.97 -9.86 -7.28
N LEU A 486 -25.64 -8.87 -6.47
CA LEU A 486 -26.60 -7.98 -5.84
C LEU A 486 -26.50 -6.59 -6.45
N GLU A 487 -27.63 -5.93 -6.64
CA GLU A 487 -27.73 -4.51 -6.97
C GLU A 487 -27.87 -3.69 -5.68
N ALA A 488 -27.08 -2.64 -5.55
CA ALA A 488 -27.16 -1.74 -4.40
C ALA A 488 -28.43 -0.88 -4.45
N ILE A 489 -29.07 -0.70 -3.30
CA ILE A 489 -30.28 0.09 -3.15
C ILE A 489 -29.97 1.34 -2.34
N ASP A 490 -30.40 2.51 -2.84
CA ASP A 490 -30.30 3.79 -2.14
C ASP A 490 -30.93 3.70 -0.74
N LEU A 491 -30.28 4.31 0.26
CA LEU A 491 -30.70 4.19 1.65
C LEU A 491 -32.08 4.80 1.93
N ASN A 492 -32.47 5.87 1.24
CA ASN A 492 -33.80 6.46 1.43
C ASN A 492 -34.88 5.54 0.85
N LYS A 493 -34.61 4.96 -0.33
CA LYS A 493 -35.50 3.95 -0.92
C LYS A 493 -35.62 2.72 -0.03
N CYS A 494 -34.49 2.22 0.48
CA CYS A 494 -34.46 1.08 1.40
C CYS A 494 -35.28 1.37 2.66
N ARG A 495 -35.10 2.56 3.26
CA ARG A 495 -35.87 2.99 4.44
C ARG A 495 -37.37 3.03 4.17
N ALA A 496 -37.79 3.57 3.02
CA ALA A 496 -39.20 3.63 2.64
C ALA A 496 -39.82 2.22 2.50
N GLU A 497 -39.10 1.27 1.88
CA GLU A 497 -39.57 -0.11 1.72
C GLU A 497 -39.68 -0.84 3.08
N PHE A 498 -38.72 -0.65 3.99
CA PHE A 498 -38.78 -1.22 5.34
C PHE A 498 -39.89 -0.60 6.21
N GLN A 499 -40.14 0.71 6.09
CA GLN A 499 -41.23 1.38 6.79
C GLN A 499 -42.61 0.93 6.30
N ALA A 500 -42.74 0.59 5.02
CA ALA A 500 -43.97 0.10 4.42
C ALA A 500 -44.24 -1.40 4.70
N SER A 501 -43.23 -2.17 5.12
CA SER A 501 -43.37 -3.60 5.37
C SER A 501 -44.00 -3.89 6.72
N SER A 502 -45.14 -4.59 6.72
CA SER A 502 -45.79 -5.08 7.94
C SER A 502 -45.02 -6.20 8.65
N TYR A 503 -44.02 -6.79 7.99
CA TYR A 503 -43.21 -7.89 8.51
C TYR A 503 -41.85 -7.42 9.06
N ALA A 504 -41.47 -6.15 8.84
CA ALA A 504 -40.20 -5.62 9.33
C ALA A 504 -40.26 -5.33 10.83
N SER A 505 -39.30 -5.87 11.58
CA SER A 505 -39.13 -5.54 13.01
C SER A 505 -38.77 -4.07 13.21
N GLU A 506 -39.07 -3.51 14.39
CA GLU A 506 -38.72 -2.12 14.69
C GLU A 506 -37.20 -1.86 14.65
N ALA A 507 -36.40 -2.86 15.03
CA ALA A 507 -34.94 -2.81 14.89
C ALA A 507 -34.52 -2.76 13.41
N SER A 508 -35.14 -3.56 12.54
CA SER A 508 -34.86 -3.59 11.10
C SER A 508 -35.25 -2.29 10.39
N LYS A 509 -36.09 -1.43 10.99
CA LYS A 509 -36.47 -0.12 10.44
C LYS A 509 -35.44 0.98 10.73
N GLN A 510 -34.51 0.78 11.67
CA GLN A 510 -33.47 1.74 12.01
C GLN A 510 -32.30 1.69 10.99
N ILE A 511 -32.55 2.19 9.78
CA ILE A 511 -31.58 2.20 8.67
C ILE A 511 -30.84 3.54 8.65
N ASP A 512 -29.53 3.50 8.88
CA ASP A 512 -28.62 4.65 8.83
C ASP A 512 -27.44 4.41 7.88
N SER A 513 -26.41 5.26 7.94
CA SER A 513 -25.22 5.17 7.08
C SER A 513 -24.28 4.00 7.42
N ARG A 514 -24.58 3.22 8.48
CA ARG A 514 -23.90 1.97 8.84
C ARG A 514 -24.53 0.74 8.17
N THR A 515 -25.58 0.94 7.38
CA THR A 515 -26.25 -0.12 6.63
C THR A 515 -25.97 0.04 5.14
N ILE A 516 -25.74 -1.07 4.44
CA ILE A 516 -25.83 -1.17 2.99
C ILE A 516 -27.07 -2.01 2.69
N CYS A 517 -27.92 -1.53 1.78
CA CYS A 517 -29.03 -2.31 1.27
C CYS A 517 -28.72 -2.81 -0.13
N ALA A 518 -29.05 -4.06 -0.42
CA ALA A 518 -28.91 -4.61 -1.75
C ALA A 518 -30.09 -5.55 -2.08
N ARG A 519 -30.18 -5.98 -3.34
CA ARG A 519 -31.17 -6.95 -3.83
C ARG A 519 -30.59 -7.84 -4.90
N ASN A 520 -30.97 -9.11 -4.92
CA ASN A 520 -30.59 -10.04 -5.99
C ASN A 520 -31.20 -9.63 -7.35
N ILE A 521 -30.39 -9.64 -8.41
CA ILE A 521 -30.79 -9.23 -9.76
C ILE A 521 -31.61 -10.32 -10.49
N ASN A 522 -31.56 -11.58 -10.05
CA ASN A 522 -31.91 -12.73 -10.90
C ASN A 522 -33.30 -13.39 -10.74
N ASP A 523 -34.25 -12.94 -9.91
CA ASP A 523 -35.61 -13.53 -9.98
C ASP A 523 -36.74 -12.74 -9.28
N PRO A 524 -37.70 -12.14 -10.00
CA PRO A 524 -38.93 -11.58 -9.41
C PRO A 524 -40.09 -12.58 -9.22
N SER A 525 -40.01 -13.85 -9.65
CA SER A 525 -41.20 -14.74 -9.69
C SER A 525 -40.99 -16.25 -9.49
N ARG A 526 -39.85 -16.76 -9.00
CA ARG A 526 -39.71 -18.17 -8.56
C ARG A 526 -39.34 -18.32 -7.08
N SER A 527 -40.31 -18.75 -6.28
CA SER A 527 -40.16 -19.25 -4.89
C SER A 527 -39.79 -20.75 -4.94
N PRO A 528 -38.87 -21.29 -4.09
CA PRO A 528 -39.01 -21.28 -2.62
C PRO A 528 -37.83 -20.82 -1.74
N GLN A 529 -36.65 -20.44 -2.26
CA GLN A 529 -35.42 -20.19 -1.47
C GLN A 529 -34.67 -18.93 -1.88
N CYS A 530 -35.32 -17.80 -1.63
CA CYS A 530 -34.83 -16.50 -2.04
C CYS A 530 -33.76 -16.01 -1.04
N ASN A 531 -32.50 -15.88 -1.48
CA ASN A 531 -31.34 -15.38 -0.72
C ASN A 531 -31.34 -15.70 0.79
N ASP A 532 -31.66 -16.95 1.13
CA ASP A 532 -31.63 -17.47 2.49
C ASP A 532 -30.19 -17.69 2.99
N TYR A 533 -29.25 -16.88 2.49
CA TYR A 533 -27.88 -16.81 2.96
C TYR A 533 -27.88 -16.56 4.47
N GLN A 534 -27.13 -17.39 5.18
CA GLN A 534 -26.99 -17.27 6.63
C GLN A 534 -26.35 -15.92 7.00
N PRO A 535 -26.62 -15.38 8.20
CA PRO A 535 -25.97 -14.16 8.63
C PRO A 535 -24.45 -14.30 8.65
N GLY A 536 -23.76 -13.18 8.47
CA GLY A 536 -22.31 -13.13 8.28
C GLY A 536 -21.86 -13.45 6.86
N SER A 537 -22.79 -13.67 5.92
CA SER A 537 -22.47 -13.72 4.48
C SER A 537 -21.91 -12.39 4.01
N ALA A 538 -20.92 -12.45 3.11
CA ALA A 538 -20.12 -11.29 2.75
C ALA A 538 -20.55 -10.67 1.43
N ILE A 539 -20.68 -9.35 1.41
CA ILE A 539 -20.72 -8.57 0.16
C ILE A 539 -19.36 -7.93 -0.10
N GLN A 540 -18.86 -8.12 -1.30
CA GLN A 540 -17.53 -7.70 -1.73
C GLN A 540 -17.54 -7.12 -3.14
N ALA A 541 -16.53 -6.33 -3.46
CA ALA A 541 -16.34 -5.78 -4.80
C ALA A 541 -14.85 -5.80 -5.20
N ILE A 542 -14.59 -5.85 -6.51
CA ILE A 542 -13.23 -5.90 -7.04
C ILE A 542 -12.72 -4.46 -7.27
N GLU A 543 -11.59 -4.13 -6.64
CA GLU A 543 -10.86 -2.89 -6.89
C GLU A 543 -10.11 -3.00 -8.23
N LYS A 544 -10.43 -2.12 -9.19
CA LYS A 544 -9.83 -2.18 -10.53
C LYS A 544 -8.32 -1.96 -10.53
N LYS A 545 -7.82 -1.11 -9.63
CA LYS A 545 -6.39 -0.74 -9.57
C LYS A 545 -5.51 -1.88 -9.06
N SER A 546 -5.94 -2.56 -8.00
CA SER A 546 -5.17 -3.65 -7.38
C SER A 546 -5.59 -5.03 -7.86
N ASN A 547 -6.71 -5.16 -8.58
CA ASN A 547 -7.36 -6.43 -8.94
C ASN A 547 -7.57 -7.33 -7.70
N ARG A 548 -8.12 -6.76 -6.63
CA ARG A 548 -8.39 -7.46 -5.36
C ARG A 548 -9.85 -7.31 -4.93
N TYR A 549 -10.38 -8.34 -4.27
CA TYR A 549 -11.66 -8.33 -3.58
C TYR A 549 -11.54 -7.57 -2.25
N LEU A 550 -12.41 -6.59 -2.07
CA LEU A 550 -12.55 -5.81 -0.86
C LEU A 550 -13.90 -6.11 -0.20
N LEU A 551 -13.88 -6.32 1.11
CA LEU A 551 -15.07 -6.54 1.93
C LEU A 551 -15.80 -5.22 2.17
N TYR A 552 -17.06 -5.12 1.75
CA TYR A 552 -17.89 -3.94 1.99
C TYR A 552 -18.96 -4.15 3.05
N GLY A 553 -19.43 -5.39 3.23
CA GLY A 553 -20.49 -5.65 4.19
C GLY A 553 -20.65 -7.10 4.59
N LEU A 554 -21.29 -7.29 5.76
CA LEU A 554 -21.70 -8.59 6.28
C LEU A 554 -23.21 -8.60 6.56
N GLN A 555 -23.88 -9.66 6.15
CA GLN A 555 -25.33 -9.83 6.29
C GLN A 555 -25.73 -9.95 7.76
N THR A 556 -26.72 -9.17 8.18
CA THR A 556 -27.17 -9.15 9.60
C THR A 556 -28.20 -10.21 9.93
N GLY A 557 -29.02 -10.61 8.95
CA GLY A 557 -30.12 -11.54 9.13
C GLY A 557 -30.53 -12.16 7.81
N ILE A 558 -31.28 -13.25 7.90
CA ILE A 558 -31.81 -13.96 6.73
C ILE A 558 -32.94 -13.11 6.11
N SER A 559 -32.92 -12.95 4.80
CA SER A 559 -33.97 -12.23 4.07
C SER A 559 -34.63 -13.16 3.08
N TYR A 560 -35.96 -13.23 3.13
CA TYR A 560 -36.77 -14.02 2.19
C TYR A 560 -37.28 -13.15 1.03
N CYS A 561 -36.49 -12.16 0.60
CA CYS A 561 -36.74 -11.26 -0.54
C CYS A 561 -38.01 -10.39 -0.50
N SER A 562 -38.71 -10.28 0.63
CA SER A 562 -39.85 -9.36 0.78
C SER A 562 -39.43 -7.89 0.88
N VAL A 563 -38.20 -7.66 1.33
CA VAL A 563 -37.53 -6.37 1.48
C VAL A 563 -36.06 -6.50 1.04
N PRO A 564 -35.36 -5.41 0.72
CA PRO A 564 -33.92 -5.44 0.46
C PRO A 564 -33.14 -6.13 1.59
N GLU A 565 -32.06 -6.86 1.26
CA GLU A 565 -31.19 -7.42 2.29
C GLU A 565 -30.33 -6.33 2.95
N GLN A 566 -30.06 -6.48 4.25
CA GLN A 566 -29.31 -5.51 5.05
C GLN A 566 -27.92 -6.03 5.43
N TYR A 567 -26.91 -5.20 5.15
CA TYR A 567 -25.51 -5.48 5.41
C TYR A 567 -24.91 -4.42 6.33
N ILE A 568 -24.07 -4.83 7.28
CA ILE A 568 -23.26 -3.91 8.08
C ILE A 568 -22.19 -3.30 7.16
N ALA A 569 -22.15 -1.98 7.02
CA ALA A 569 -21.16 -1.28 6.21
C ALA A 569 -19.78 -1.30 6.90
N ILE A 570 -18.88 -2.18 6.47
CA ILE A 570 -17.57 -2.41 7.14
C ILE A 570 -16.72 -1.14 7.20
N SER A 571 -16.82 -0.25 6.20
CA SER A 571 -16.10 1.03 6.18
C SER A 571 -16.38 1.90 7.41
N LYS A 572 -17.55 1.76 8.05
CA LYS A 572 -17.92 2.49 9.29
C LYS A 572 -17.35 1.88 10.58
N TYR A 573 -16.79 0.67 10.49
CA TYR A 573 -16.26 -0.07 11.64
C TYR A 573 -14.75 -0.29 11.60
N LEU A 574 -14.06 0.17 10.53
CA LEU A 574 -12.62 -0.04 10.36
C LEU A 574 -11.80 0.43 11.56
N GLN A 575 -12.11 1.60 12.14
CA GLN A 575 -11.42 2.11 13.32
C GLN A 575 -11.53 1.11 14.46
N TRP A 576 -12.74 0.66 14.76
CA TRP A 576 -12.99 -0.29 15.84
C TRP A 576 -12.33 -1.65 15.59
N ILE A 577 -12.32 -2.13 14.34
CA ILE A 577 -11.58 -3.35 13.98
C ILE A 577 -10.10 -3.16 14.31
N LEU A 578 -9.51 -2.06 13.85
CA LEU A 578 -8.10 -1.72 14.06
C LEU A 578 -7.75 -1.54 15.56
N ASP A 579 -8.64 -0.95 16.35
CA ASP A 579 -8.46 -0.77 17.79
C ASP A 579 -8.38 -2.12 18.55
N ASN A 580 -8.98 -3.19 18.00
CA ASN A 580 -9.13 -4.48 18.69
C ASN A 580 -8.24 -5.61 18.14
N ILE A 581 -7.68 -5.47 16.94
CA ILE A 581 -6.71 -6.45 16.41
C ILE A 581 -5.30 -6.26 17.00
N ARG A 582 -4.54 -7.34 17.10
CA ARG A 582 -3.15 -7.39 17.61
C ARG A 582 -2.32 -8.40 16.81
N GLY A 583 -1.02 -8.12 16.63
CA GLY A 583 -0.08 -8.95 15.86
C GLY A 583 0.16 -10.33 16.45
#